data_AF-A0A3D0DX25-F1
#
_entry.id   AF-A0A3D0DX25-F1
#
_cell.length_a   1.000
_cell.length_b   1.000
_cell.length_c   1.000
_cell.angle_alpha   90.00
_cell.angle_beta   90.00
_cell.angle_gamma   90.00
#
_symmetry.space_group_name_H-M   'P 1'
#
loop_
_entity.id
_entity.type
_entity.pdbx_description
1 polymer ?
#
loop_
_entity_poly.entity_id
_entity_poly.type
_entity_poly.pdbx_seq_one_letter_code
_entity_poly.pdbx_strand_id
1 'polypeptide(L)'
;MRCFTRILFAMLALALLPAGPARAANNDPVVLVHGFLGFGPEAFPTSGYLYWGGYHDIAGHLRLYKGPRTVFTATVGAISSNWDRAAELYAQIKGGCVDYGLNHSRTPLPGQEQKPFGKCWAADPINNPQGYPLALYPAWDAAHPLHFIGHSQGGTTLRALVELLEHGAPGEGDGELYQGGKTGWVRSVTTLSAPHNGTTLRDAVLDILPQLRSPLRDLIEADFHRWELAPDGARDFNLWARTSPHVYYFSVGTLATEAGAWCCNGTDRAIAPIQSSNHQYPRVDMIPYFKTYAGEWIVPSVRQHGMGGYTQSAPGRVRVDSEWFANDGVVNTASMRAPAGHPVREFDGTPVRGTWNFLGNYRGYDHFDILNWPNKGPSADPIYERISDIIFGL
;
A
#
# COMPACT_ATOMS: atom_id res chain seq x y z
N MET A 1 50.01 -31.74 -46.36
CA MET A 1 49.56 -30.36 -46.05
C MET A 1 48.04 -30.30 -46.17
N ARG A 2 47.38 -29.81 -45.10
CA ARG A 2 45.96 -29.40 -44.97
C ARG A 2 44.94 -30.56 -44.93
N CYS A 3 44.38 -30.94 -43.79
CA CYS A 3 43.55 -30.23 -42.79
C CYS A 3 42.04 -30.46 -43.02
N PHE A 4 41.44 -31.14 -42.04
CA PHE A 4 40.09 -30.94 -41.49
C PHE A 4 38.90 -30.90 -42.45
N THR A 5 38.17 -32.02 -42.53
CA THR A 5 36.70 -31.99 -42.50
C THR A 5 36.16 -33.38 -42.17
N ARG A 6 35.08 -33.43 -41.37
CA ARG A 6 34.28 -34.60 -40.95
C ARG A 6 34.55 -35.18 -39.55
N ILE A 7 34.47 -34.33 -38.53
CA ILE A 7 33.93 -34.74 -37.22
C ILE A 7 33.09 -33.57 -36.71
N LEU A 8 31.80 -33.52 -37.03
CA LEU A 8 30.85 -32.64 -36.32
C LEU A 8 29.39 -33.04 -36.61
N PHE A 9 28.95 -34.22 -36.15
CA PHE A 9 27.52 -34.54 -36.05
C PHE A 9 27.29 -35.56 -34.93
N ALA A 10 27.67 -35.20 -33.70
CA ALA A 10 27.23 -35.89 -32.49
C ALA A 10 27.54 -35.00 -31.29
N MET A 11 26.61 -34.10 -30.94
CA MET A 11 26.39 -33.52 -29.59
C MET A 11 25.60 -32.21 -29.70
N LEU A 12 24.37 -32.28 -30.18
CA LEU A 12 23.39 -31.21 -29.95
C LEU A 12 21.98 -31.81 -29.79
N ALA A 13 21.83 -32.59 -28.72
CA ALA A 13 20.53 -33.02 -28.22
C ALA A 13 20.62 -33.10 -26.69
N LEU A 14 21.03 -31.99 -26.06
CA LEU A 14 20.76 -31.82 -24.64
C LEU A 14 19.29 -31.42 -24.53
N ALA A 15 18.52 -32.35 -23.97
CA ALA A 15 17.09 -32.30 -23.83
C ALA A 15 16.59 -30.93 -23.32
N LEU A 16 15.69 -30.31 -24.09
CA LEU A 16 14.65 -29.46 -23.51
C LEU A 16 13.75 -30.38 -22.67
N LEU A 17 14.11 -30.57 -21.41
CA LEU A 17 13.15 -31.05 -20.41
C LEU A 17 12.05 -29.99 -20.33
N PRO A 18 10.76 -30.36 -20.46
CA PRO A 18 9.69 -29.43 -20.14
C PRO A 18 9.88 -29.05 -18.67
N ALA A 19 10.07 -27.75 -18.40
CA ALA A 19 9.99 -27.24 -17.04
C ALA A 19 8.62 -27.68 -16.51
N GLY A 20 8.61 -28.59 -15.54
CA GLY A 20 7.39 -28.93 -14.82
C GLY A 20 6.77 -27.65 -14.24
N PRO A 21 5.46 -27.62 -13.97
CA PRO A 21 4.84 -26.44 -13.39
C PRO A 21 5.64 -26.03 -12.15
N ALA A 22 6.13 -24.79 -12.14
CA ALA A 22 6.91 -24.27 -11.04
C ALA A 22 6.08 -24.38 -9.76
N ARG A 23 6.44 -25.35 -8.92
CA ARG A 23 5.80 -25.54 -7.62
C ARG A 23 6.27 -24.41 -6.72
N ALA A 24 5.35 -23.86 -5.94
CA ALA A 24 5.67 -22.86 -4.93
C ALA A 24 6.83 -23.31 -4.04
N ALA A 25 7.74 -22.40 -3.72
CA ALA A 25 8.82 -22.66 -2.76
C ALA A 25 8.30 -22.65 -1.31
N ASN A 26 7.24 -21.88 -1.04
CA ASN A 26 6.55 -21.83 0.25
C ASN A 26 5.01 -21.87 0.09
N ASN A 27 4.30 -22.04 1.22
CA ASN A 27 2.84 -21.96 1.31
C ASN A 27 2.37 -20.99 2.41
N ASP A 28 3.18 -19.96 2.68
CA ASP A 28 2.88 -19.00 3.73
C ASP A 28 1.64 -18.17 3.36
N PRO A 29 0.70 -17.93 4.31
CA PRO A 29 -0.51 -17.19 3.99
C PRO A 29 -0.24 -15.73 3.58
N VAL A 30 -1.14 -15.18 2.78
CA VAL A 30 -1.15 -13.77 2.38
C VAL A 30 -2.19 -13.01 3.18
N VAL A 31 -1.83 -11.83 3.69
CA VAL A 31 -2.76 -10.89 4.32
C VAL A 31 -2.84 -9.60 3.51
N LEU A 32 -4.04 -9.27 3.05
CA LEU A 32 -4.34 -8.04 2.31
C LEU A 32 -4.77 -6.93 3.29
N VAL A 33 -4.13 -5.76 3.21
CA VAL A 33 -4.34 -4.63 4.14
C VAL A 33 -4.73 -3.36 3.39
N HIS A 34 -5.97 -2.91 3.57
CA HIS A 34 -6.51 -1.74 2.87
C HIS A 34 -5.89 -0.43 3.36
N GLY A 35 -6.06 0.65 2.59
CA GLY A 35 -5.58 1.99 2.93
C GLY A 35 -6.60 2.90 3.60
N PHE A 36 -6.39 4.20 3.45
CA PHE A 36 -7.27 5.27 3.90
C PHE A 36 -8.66 5.11 3.28
N LEU A 37 -9.72 5.31 4.07
CA LEU A 37 -11.13 5.06 3.71
C LEU A 37 -11.44 3.62 3.24
N GLY A 38 -10.53 2.68 3.47
CA GLY A 38 -10.77 1.27 3.16
C GLY A 38 -11.71 0.59 4.16
N PHE A 39 -12.15 -0.60 3.78
CA PHE A 39 -13.19 -1.34 4.49
C PHE A 39 -13.00 -2.86 4.31
N GLY A 40 -13.60 -3.62 5.23
CA GLY A 40 -13.59 -5.08 5.21
C GLY A 40 -14.61 -5.71 4.25
N PRO A 41 -14.51 -7.02 3.97
CA PRO A 41 -15.44 -7.74 3.10
C PRO A 41 -16.90 -7.72 3.60
N GLU A 42 -17.10 -7.53 4.91
CA GLU A 42 -18.41 -7.44 5.56
C GLU A 42 -19.13 -6.10 5.37
N ALA A 43 -18.49 -5.07 4.81
CA ALA A 43 -19.02 -3.71 4.77
C ALA A 43 -20.21 -3.54 3.81
N PHE A 44 -20.21 -4.25 2.69
CA PHE A 44 -21.25 -4.13 1.64
C PHE A 44 -21.88 -5.47 1.26
N PRO A 45 -22.55 -6.16 2.20
CA PRO A 45 -23.04 -7.53 2.00
C PRO A 45 -24.14 -7.63 0.93
N THR A 46 -24.91 -6.55 0.70
CA THR A 46 -26.00 -6.55 -0.28
C THR A 46 -25.53 -6.33 -1.71
N SER A 47 -24.55 -5.45 -1.94
CA SER A 47 -24.01 -5.19 -3.28
C SER A 47 -22.90 -6.16 -3.67
N GLY A 48 -22.29 -6.85 -2.70
CA GLY A 48 -21.12 -7.70 -2.92
C GLY A 48 -19.86 -6.92 -3.26
N TYR A 49 -19.81 -5.62 -2.97
CA TYR A 49 -18.68 -4.77 -3.31
C TYR A 49 -17.52 -4.96 -2.31
N LEU A 50 -16.36 -5.36 -2.82
CA LEU A 50 -15.16 -5.63 -2.03
C LEU A 50 -14.12 -4.52 -2.24
N TYR A 51 -13.39 -4.19 -1.17
CA TYR A 51 -12.24 -3.28 -1.30
C TYR A 51 -11.20 -3.86 -2.26
N TRP A 52 -10.88 -5.14 -2.07
CA TRP A 52 -9.96 -5.91 -2.91
C TRP A 52 -10.71 -6.59 -4.06
N GLY A 53 -11.18 -5.79 -5.02
CA GLY A 53 -11.73 -6.32 -6.26
C GLY A 53 -12.96 -5.62 -6.81
N GLY A 54 -13.53 -4.63 -6.13
CA GLY A 54 -14.78 -4.00 -6.58
C GLY A 54 -15.92 -5.03 -6.64
N TYR A 55 -16.44 -5.31 -7.84
CA TYR A 55 -17.43 -6.39 -8.06
C TYR A 55 -16.79 -7.75 -8.41
N HIS A 56 -15.47 -7.81 -8.45
CA HIS A 56 -14.66 -9.03 -8.51
C HIS A 56 -14.06 -9.33 -7.13
N ASP A 57 -13.32 -10.44 -7.01
CA ASP A 57 -12.68 -10.85 -5.76
C ASP A 57 -11.20 -11.18 -6.00
N ILE A 58 -10.33 -10.19 -5.74
CA ILE A 58 -8.88 -10.38 -5.86
C ILE A 58 -8.39 -11.42 -4.83
N ALA A 59 -8.94 -11.41 -3.61
CA ALA A 59 -8.55 -12.39 -2.61
C ALA A 59 -8.93 -13.81 -3.05
N GLY A 60 -10.12 -13.97 -3.62
CA GLY A 60 -10.60 -15.21 -4.24
C GLY A 60 -9.73 -15.68 -5.40
N HIS A 61 -9.34 -14.77 -6.31
CA HIS A 61 -8.40 -15.06 -7.40
C HIS A 61 -7.06 -15.61 -6.86
N LEU A 62 -6.48 -14.92 -5.88
CA LEU A 62 -5.22 -15.32 -5.25
C LEU A 62 -5.28 -16.66 -4.52
N ARG A 63 -6.45 -17.06 -3.98
CA ARG A 63 -6.65 -18.38 -3.35
C ARG A 63 -6.55 -19.54 -4.34
N LEU A 64 -6.76 -19.29 -5.63
CA LEU A 64 -6.78 -20.30 -6.68
C LEU A 64 -5.55 -20.26 -7.59
N TYR A 65 -4.92 -19.10 -7.70
CA TYR A 65 -3.79 -18.89 -8.60
C TYR A 65 -2.58 -19.75 -8.22
N LYS A 66 -2.15 -20.62 -9.16
CA LYS A 66 -1.10 -21.64 -8.99
C LYS A 66 -1.35 -22.62 -7.83
N GLY A 67 -2.62 -22.89 -7.54
CA GLY A 67 -3.07 -23.87 -6.55
C GLY A 67 -3.68 -23.25 -5.30
N PRO A 68 -4.25 -24.06 -4.39
CA PRO A 68 -4.91 -23.55 -3.19
C PRO A 68 -3.97 -22.76 -2.28
N ARG A 69 -4.34 -21.52 -1.95
CA ARG A 69 -3.62 -20.64 -1.02
C ARG A 69 -4.52 -20.11 0.09
N THR A 70 -3.93 -19.87 1.25
CA THR A 70 -4.59 -19.13 2.33
C THR A 70 -4.39 -17.64 2.11
N VAL A 71 -5.49 -16.91 1.90
CA VAL A 71 -5.50 -15.45 1.74
C VAL A 71 -6.54 -14.84 2.65
N PHE A 72 -6.09 -13.95 3.53
CA PHE A 72 -6.92 -13.19 4.45
C PHE A 72 -7.06 -11.73 3.98
N THR A 73 -8.18 -11.12 4.32
CA THR A 73 -8.43 -9.68 4.16
C THR A 73 -8.58 -9.08 5.55
N ALA A 74 -7.65 -8.22 5.94
CA ALA A 74 -7.69 -7.52 7.22
C ALA A 74 -8.56 -6.25 7.12
N THR A 75 -9.15 -5.86 8.25
CA THR A 75 -9.97 -4.66 8.40
C THR A 75 -9.41 -3.85 9.57
N VAL A 76 -8.89 -2.66 9.27
CA VAL A 76 -8.30 -1.74 10.24
C VAL A 76 -8.95 -0.36 10.13
N GLY A 77 -8.64 0.55 11.04
CA GLY A 77 -9.19 1.90 11.09
C GLY A 77 -9.01 2.63 9.77
N ALA A 78 -10.13 3.02 9.15
CA ALA A 78 -10.15 3.66 7.85
C ALA A 78 -9.50 5.05 7.83
N ILE A 79 -9.43 5.71 8.99
CA ILE A 79 -8.87 7.06 9.16
C ILE A 79 -7.88 7.16 10.34
N SER A 80 -7.41 6.01 10.84
CA SER A 80 -6.52 5.94 12.02
C SER A 80 -5.04 6.07 11.64
N SER A 81 -4.16 6.25 12.64
CA SER A 81 -2.70 6.35 12.43
C SER A 81 -2.13 5.03 11.94
N ASN A 82 -0.95 5.06 11.32
CA ASN A 82 -0.26 3.81 10.97
C ASN A 82 0.06 2.97 12.22
N TRP A 83 0.29 3.61 13.37
CA TRP A 83 0.48 2.96 14.66
C TRP A 83 -0.77 2.19 15.11
N ASP A 84 -1.91 2.88 15.20
CA ASP A 84 -3.18 2.27 15.63
C ASP A 84 -3.59 1.14 14.71
N ARG A 85 -3.46 1.37 13.40
CA ARG A 85 -3.76 0.37 12.38
C ARG A 85 -2.82 -0.84 12.48
N ALA A 86 -1.56 -0.67 12.88
CA ALA A 86 -0.65 -1.78 13.12
C ALA A 86 -1.03 -2.59 14.37
N ALA A 87 -1.44 -1.92 15.46
CA ALA A 87 -1.93 -2.57 16.68
C ALA A 87 -3.23 -3.36 16.43
N GLU A 88 -4.15 -2.78 15.66
CA GLU A 88 -5.38 -3.45 15.21
C GLU A 88 -5.08 -4.66 14.34
N LEU A 89 -4.20 -4.50 13.35
CA LEU A 89 -3.79 -5.57 12.44
C LEU A 89 -3.14 -6.72 13.22
N TYR A 90 -2.29 -6.42 14.20
CA TYR A 90 -1.67 -7.43 15.06
C TYR A 90 -2.73 -8.24 15.81
N ALA A 91 -3.64 -7.58 16.54
CA ALA A 91 -4.68 -8.24 17.30
C ALA A 91 -5.65 -9.03 16.40
N GLN A 92 -5.99 -8.51 15.23
CA GLN A 92 -6.86 -9.19 14.27
C GLN A 92 -6.22 -10.48 13.72
N ILE A 93 -4.91 -10.49 13.49
CA ILE A 93 -4.21 -11.67 12.98
C ILE A 93 -3.92 -12.66 14.10
N LYS A 94 -3.25 -12.20 15.17
CA LYS A 94 -2.75 -13.07 16.24
C LYS A 94 -3.84 -13.50 17.22
N GLY A 95 -4.86 -12.67 17.39
CA GLY A 95 -5.86 -12.77 18.46
C GLY A 95 -5.49 -11.92 19.67
N GLY A 96 -6.47 -11.75 20.56
CA GLY A 96 -6.42 -10.83 21.69
C GLY A 96 -7.16 -9.52 21.40
N CYS A 97 -7.06 -8.60 22.34
CA CYS A 97 -7.65 -7.26 22.23
C CYS A 97 -6.60 -6.25 21.81
N VAL A 98 -7.03 -5.24 21.05
CA VAL A 98 -6.17 -4.12 20.67
C VAL A 98 -5.69 -3.39 21.91
N ASP A 99 -4.41 -3.08 21.92
CA ASP A 99 -3.76 -2.18 22.84
C ASP A 99 -2.98 -1.18 22.00
N TYR A 100 -3.40 0.09 21.95
CA TYR A 100 -2.70 1.14 21.22
C TYR A 100 -1.45 1.65 21.95
N GLY A 101 -1.17 1.17 23.16
CA GLY A 101 0.00 1.58 23.93
C GLY A 101 -0.30 2.75 24.87
N LEU A 102 0.25 2.66 26.08
CA LEU A 102 -0.02 3.58 27.18
C LEU A 102 0.37 5.03 26.88
N ASN A 103 1.55 5.25 26.29
CA ASN A 103 2.04 6.61 26.05
C ASN A 103 1.45 7.17 24.77
N HIS A 104 1.34 6.35 23.72
CA HIS A 104 0.66 6.72 22.48
C HIS A 104 -0.77 7.21 22.73
N SER A 105 -1.51 6.52 23.61
CA SER A 105 -2.90 6.88 23.94
C SER A 105 -3.03 8.14 24.81
N ARG A 106 -1.95 8.59 25.46
CA ARG A 106 -1.94 9.81 26.29
C ARG A 106 -1.70 11.08 25.49
N THR A 107 -1.14 10.98 24.28
CA THR A 107 -0.75 12.12 23.44
C THR A 107 -0.60 11.61 22.01
N PRO A 108 -1.35 12.11 21.01
CA PRO A 108 -1.75 13.51 20.85
C PRO A 108 -3.27 13.78 20.76
N LEU A 109 -4.14 12.77 20.78
CA LEU A 109 -5.59 12.94 20.59
C LEU A 109 -6.33 12.92 21.95
N PRO A 110 -7.00 14.02 22.34
CA PRO A 110 -7.81 14.04 23.55
C PRO A 110 -8.89 12.94 23.51
N GLY A 111 -8.85 12.01 24.47
CA GLY A 111 -9.86 10.97 24.62
C GLY A 111 -9.60 9.66 23.88
N GLN A 112 -8.41 9.44 23.30
CA GLN A 112 -8.06 8.12 22.75
C GLN A 112 -8.03 7.06 23.85
N GLU A 113 -8.87 6.04 23.72
CA GLU A 113 -8.88 4.89 24.62
C GLU A 113 -7.74 3.92 24.25
N GLN A 114 -6.87 3.60 25.21
CA GLN A 114 -5.75 2.67 24.97
C GLN A 114 -6.20 1.28 24.50
N LYS A 115 -7.23 0.73 25.14
CA LYS A 115 -7.78 -0.60 24.86
C LYS A 115 -9.25 -0.45 24.51
N PRO A 116 -9.58 -0.09 23.25
CA PRO A 116 -10.95 0.23 22.87
C PRO A 116 -11.86 -1.00 22.98
N PHE A 117 -13.07 -0.79 23.49
CA PHE A 117 -14.05 -1.87 23.59
C PHE A 117 -14.44 -2.44 22.21
N GLY A 118 -14.62 -3.76 22.14
CA GLY A 118 -15.10 -4.44 20.94
C GLY A 118 -14.05 -4.70 19.85
N LYS A 119 -12.80 -4.24 20.02
CA LYS A 119 -11.68 -4.60 19.13
C LYS A 119 -10.89 -5.79 19.71
N CYS A 120 -11.54 -6.94 19.76
CA CYS A 120 -10.94 -8.18 20.24
C CYS A 120 -11.24 -9.32 19.29
N TRP A 121 -10.28 -10.24 19.14
CA TRP A 121 -10.41 -11.45 18.33
C TRP A 121 -10.04 -12.68 19.14
N ALA A 122 -10.86 -13.73 19.06
CA ALA A 122 -10.61 -14.98 19.74
C ALA A 122 -9.60 -15.83 18.96
N ALA A 123 -8.53 -16.26 19.64
CA ALA A 123 -7.55 -17.18 19.08
C ALA A 123 -8.06 -18.64 19.03
N ASP A 124 -8.90 -19.02 19.99
CA ASP A 124 -9.47 -20.36 20.10
C ASP A 124 -11.00 -20.31 19.89
N PRO A 125 -11.55 -20.96 18.84
CA PRO A 125 -12.99 -21.00 18.62
C PRO A 125 -13.76 -21.78 19.69
N ILE A 126 -13.12 -22.69 20.42
CA ILE A 126 -13.74 -23.48 21.49
C ILE A 126 -13.80 -22.66 22.79
N ASN A 127 -12.71 -21.95 23.11
CA ASN A 127 -12.62 -21.11 24.31
C ASN A 127 -12.87 -19.62 23.99
N ASN A 128 -14.09 -19.30 23.55
CA ASN A 128 -14.52 -17.95 23.21
C ASN A 128 -15.79 -17.51 23.99
N PRO A 129 -15.71 -17.36 25.32
CA PRO A 129 -16.89 -17.05 26.15
C PRO A 129 -17.48 -15.66 25.87
N GLN A 130 -16.70 -14.73 25.30
CA GLN A 130 -17.17 -13.40 24.94
C GLN A 130 -17.79 -13.31 23.54
N GLY A 131 -17.70 -14.38 22.74
CA GLY A 131 -18.26 -14.41 21.38
C GLY A 131 -17.55 -13.45 20.41
N TYR A 132 -16.25 -13.21 20.60
CA TYR A 132 -15.48 -12.35 19.71
C TYR A 132 -15.33 -12.97 18.31
N PRO A 133 -15.17 -12.17 17.24
CA PRO A 133 -14.75 -12.69 15.94
C PRO A 133 -13.47 -13.51 16.06
N LEU A 134 -13.27 -14.50 15.19
CA LEU A 134 -12.05 -15.30 15.20
C LEU A 134 -10.86 -14.51 14.65
N ALA A 135 -9.71 -14.69 15.26
CA ALA A 135 -8.45 -14.16 14.75
C ALA A 135 -8.08 -14.88 13.44
N LEU A 136 -7.44 -14.15 12.53
CA LEU A 136 -7.17 -14.66 11.18
C LEU A 136 -6.14 -15.81 11.20
N TYR A 137 -5.09 -15.69 12.01
CA TYR A 137 -4.01 -16.67 12.05
C TYR A 137 -3.30 -16.72 13.41
N PRO A 138 -3.92 -17.34 14.45
CA PRO A 138 -3.34 -17.42 15.81
C PRO A 138 -1.96 -18.11 15.88
N ALA A 139 -1.70 -19.02 14.96
CA ALA A 139 -0.42 -19.72 14.84
C ALA A 139 0.74 -18.81 14.38
N TRP A 140 0.46 -17.57 13.98
CA TRP A 140 1.45 -16.64 13.45
C TRP A 140 2.65 -16.47 14.39
N ASP A 141 3.83 -16.88 13.92
CA ASP A 141 5.12 -16.76 14.59
C ASP A 141 6.26 -16.86 13.56
N ALA A 142 7.50 -17.01 14.00
CA ALA A 142 8.67 -17.14 13.11
C ALA A 142 8.71 -18.47 12.32
N ALA A 143 8.03 -19.52 12.80
CA ALA A 143 7.89 -20.79 12.10
C ALA A 143 6.70 -20.79 11.12
N HIS A 144 5.73 -19.89 11.35
CA HIS A 144 4.53 -19.69 10.54
C HIS A 144 4.44 -18.25 10.02
N PRO A 145 5.40 -17.79 9.19
CA PRO A 145 5.45 -16.40 8.76
C PRO A 145 4.34 -16.04 7.76
N LEU A 146 4.13 -14.75 7.57
CA LEU A 146 3.12 -14.21 6.66
C LEU A 146 3.73 -13.36 5.55
N HIS A 147 3.06 -13.36 4.40
CA HIS A 147 3.21 -12.35 3.36
C HIS A 147 2.15 -11.28 3.53
N PHE A 148 2.52 -10.01 3.37
CA PHE A 148 1.58 -8.90 3.39
C PHE A 148 1.54 -8.17 2.06
N ILE A 149 0.34 -7.78 1.63
CA ILE A 149 0.12 -6.86 0.50
C ILE A 149 -0.71 -5.69 1.02
N GLY A 150 -0.13 -4.49 1.01
CA GLY A 150 -0.77 -3.27 1.49
C GLY A 150 -1.03 -2.30 0.35
N HIS A 151 -2.27 -1.86 0.19
CA HIS A 151 -2.63 -0.81 -0.76
C HIS A 151 -2.69 0.55 -0.06
N SER A 152 -2.19 1.61 -0.72
CA SER A 152 -2.24 2.98 -0.20
C SER A 152 -1.63 3.06 1.22
N GLN A 153 -2.32 3.67 2.19
CA GLN A 153 -1.88 3.71 3.60
C GLN A 153 -1.69 2.32 4.23
N GLY A 154 -2.29 1.26 3.67
CA GLY A 154 -2.02 -0.12 4.08
C GLY A 154 -0.55 -0.48 3.94
N GLY A 155 0.13 0.02 2.90
CA GLY A 155 1.56 -0.17 2.71
C GLY A 155 2.43 0.49 3.80
N THR A 156 2.05 1.69 4.27
CA THR A 156 2.74 2.34 5.39
C THR A 156 2.40 1.70 6.73
N THR A 157 1.17 1.20 6.90
CA THR A 157 0.76 0.44 8.10
C THR A 157 1.61 -0.81 8.28
N LEU A 158 1.93 -1.52 7.20
CA LEU A 158 2.77 -2.71 7.25
C LEU A 158 4.20 -2.40 7.69
N ARG A 159 4.73 -1.21 7.36
CA ARG A 159 6.05 -0.78 7.84
C ARG A 159 6.03 -0.53 9.34
N ALA A 160 4.99 0.13 9.85
CA ALA A 160 4.79 0.30 11.28
C ALA A 160 4.67 -1.04 12.01
N LEU A 161 3.89 -1.99 11.45
CA LEU A 161 3.75 -3.33 12.01
C LEU A 161 5.10 -4.05 12.12
N VAL A 162 5.90 -4.07 11.05
CA VAL A 162 7.22 -4.73 11.08
C VAL A 162 8.13 -4.10 12.12
N GLU A 163 8.19 -2.76 12.18
CA GLU A 163 8.99 -2.05 13.17
C GLU A 163 8.60 -2.42 14.61
N LEU A 164 7.29 -2.40 14.91
CA LEU A 164 6.78 -2.75 16.25
C LEU A 164 7.00 -4.23 16.59
N LEU A 165 6.84 -5.14 15.63
CA LEU A 165 7.11 -6.56 15.85
C LEU A 165 8.57 -6.82 16.22
N GLU A 166 9.51 -6.25 15.48
CA GLU A 166 10.94 -6.54 15.67
C GLU A 166 11.54 -5.77 16.85
N HIS A 167 11.15 -4.51 17.03
CA HIS A 167 11.79 -3.60 17.99
C HIS A 167 10.92 -3.22 19.17
N GLY A 168 9.60 -3.43 19.09
CA GLY A 168 8.67 -3.04 20.13
C GLY A 168 8.60 -1.53 20.29
N ALA A 169 8.07 -1.10 21.43
CA ALA A 169 8.04 0.29 21.84
C ALA A 169 8.12 0.40 23.37
N PRO A 170 9.33 0.55 23.94
CA PRO A 170 9.50 0.65 25.39
C PRO A 170 8.67 1.81 25.97
N GLY A 171 7.93 1.53 27.04
CA GLY A 171 7.07 2.52 27.70
C GLY A 171 5.60 2.49 27.26
N GLU A 172 5.26 1.73 26.21
CA GLU A 172 3.87 1.57 25.75
C GLU A 172 3.04 0.57 26.56
N GLY A 173 3.59 -0.01 27.62
CA GLY A 173 2.88 -0.94 28.51
C GLY A 173 3.21 -2.40 28.24
N ASP A 174 2.28 -3.29 28.57
CA ASP A 174 2.47 -4.75 28.61
C ASP A 174 1.98 -5.48 27.35
N GLY A 175 1.35 -4.77 26.40
CA GLY A 175 0.88 -5.31 25.14
C GLY A 175 1.96 -6.08 24.38
N GLU A 176 1.66 -7.32 23.98
CA GLU A 176 2.64 -8.25 23.41
C GLU A 176 3.37 -7.66 22.20
N LEU A 177 2.67 -6.91 21.34
CA LEU A 177 3.25 -6.22 20.19
C LEU A 177 4.46 -5.35 20.58
N TYR A 178 4.35 -4.59 21.68
CA TYR A 178 5.34 -3.60 22.11
C TYR A 178 6.58 -4.19 22.79
N GLN A 179 6.62 -5.51 23.01
CA GLN A 179 7.80 -6.18 23.58
C GLN A 179 8.93 -6.39 22.55
N GLY A 180 8.66 -6.23 21.25
CA GLY A 180 9.62 -6.51 20.18
C GLY A 180 9.98 -7.99 20.08
N GLY A 181 11.12 -8.29 19.46
CA GLY A 181 11.71 -9.64 19.41
C GLY A 181 11.03 -10.63 18.45
N LYS A 182 10.10 -10.17 17.61
CA LYS A 182 9.31 -11.01 16.69
C LYS A 182 9.89 -11.02 15.27
N THR A 183 11.22 -10.99 15.16
CA THR A 183 11.93 -11.12 13.88
C THR A 183 11.56 -12.42 13.19
N GLY A 184 11.35 -12.35 11.87
CA GLY A 184 11.02 -13.52 11.04
C GLY A 184 9.53 -13.88 11.00
N TRP A 185 8.66 -13.20 11.75
CA TRP A 185 7.20 -13.39 11.66
C TRP A 185 6.65 -12.88 10.32
N VAL A 186 7.36 -11.95 9.67
CA VAL A 186 7.00 -11.42 8.35
C VAL A 186 8.00 -11.91 7.32
N ARG A 187 7.55 -12.62 6.29
CA ARG A 187 8.41 -13.02 5.17
C ARG A 187 8.60 -11.89 4.17
N SER A 188 7.50 -11.27 3.75
CA SER A 188 7.56 -10.15 2.80
C SER A 188 6.46 -9.11 3.02
N VAL A 189 6.75 -7.89 2.59
CA VAL A 189 5.80 -6.78 2.47
C VAL A 189 5.80 -6.32 1.01
N THR A 190 4.63 -6.32 0.38
CA THR A 190 4.41 -5.70 -0.94
C THR A 190 3.51 -4.49 -0.77
N THR A 191 3.88 -3.37 -1.37
CA THR A 191 3.08 -2.14 -1.33
C THR A 191 2.60 -1.76 -2.71
N LEU A 192 1.32 -1.38 -2.80
CA LEU A 192 0.66 -0.94 -4.02
C LEU A 192 0.21 0.51 -3.82
N SER A 193 0.69 1.44 -4.65
CA SER A 193 0.28 2.85 -4.61
C SER A 193 0.48 3.50 -3.23
N ALA A 194 1.46 3.03 -2.45
CA ALA A 194 1.63 3.48 -1.07
C ALA A 194 2.33 4.84 -1.00
N PRO A 195 1.84 5.79 -0.19
CA PRO A 195 2.46 7.10 -0.04
C PRO A 195 3.66 7.04 0.91
N HIS A 196 4.76 6.36 0.52
CA HIS A 196 5.92 6.21 1.39
C HIS A 196 6.59 7.53 1.78
N ASN A 197 6.42 8.55 0.95
CA ASN A 197 6.87 9.92 1.17
C ASN A 197 5.67 10.88 1.30
N GLY A 198 4.47 10.37 1.56
CA GLY A 198 3.25 11.15 1.66
C GLY A 198 2.63 11.47 0.30
N THR A 199 1.56 12.24 0.31
CA THR A 199 0.86 12.74 -0.88
C THR A 199 0.63 14.23 -0.77
N THR A 200 0.85 14.95 -1.86
CA THR A 200 0.52 16.37 -1.96
C THR A 200 -0.98 16.61 -1.96
N LEU A 201 -1.83 15.59 -2.12
CA LEU A 201 -3.29 15.72 -2.04
C LEU A 201 -3.74 16.44 -0.76
N ARG A 202 -3.13 16.08 0.38
CA ARG A 202 -3.42 16.71 1.67
C ARG A 202 -3.10 18.21 1.64
N ASP A 203 -1.88 18.55 1.23
CA ASP A 203 -1.37 19.93 1.24
C ASP A 203 -2.01 20.81 0.15
N ALA A 204 -2.22 20.25 -1.03
CA ALA A 204 -2.71 20.96 -2.21
C ALA A 204 -4.23 21.15 -2.18
N VAL A 205 -4.98 20.17 -1.65
CA VAL A 205 -6.44 20.14 -1.77
C VAL A 205 -7.12 20.25 -0.40
N LEU A 206 -6.74 19.40 0.56
CA LEU A 206 -7.49 19.29 1.82
C LEU A 206 -7.22 20.44 2.79
N ASP A 207 -6.01 20.98 2.82
CA ASP A 207 -5.67 22.16 3.63
C ASP A 207 -6.29 23.46 3.09
N ILE A 208 -6.76 23.49 1.84
CA ILE A 208 -7.28 24.69 1.15
C ILE A 208 -8.80 24.64 0.88
N LEU A 209 -9.49 23.64 1.44
CA LEU A 209 -10.96 23.58 1.51
C LEU A 209 -11.65 24.25 2.73
N PRO A 210 -11.06 25.20 3.51
CA PRO A 210 -11.75 25.76 4.68
C PRO A 210 -12.94 26.70 4.35
N GLN A 211 -13.34 26.82 3.08
CA GLN A 211 -14.46 27.68 2.65
C GLN A 211 -15.82 26.96 2.58
N LEU A 212 -15.86 25.62 2.73
CA LEU A 212 -17.11 24.85 2.74
C LEU A 212 -17.54 24.53 4.18
N ARG A 213 -18.45 25.33 4.74
CA ARG A 213 -19.09 25.02 6.04
C ARG A 213 -19.94 23.75 5.89
N SER A 214 -19.51 22.64 6.49
CA SER A 214 -20.34 21.44 6.65
C SER A 214 -20.07 20.77 8.01
N PRO A 215 -21.01 19.97 8.55
CA PRO A 215 -20.82 19.19 9.79
C PRO A 215 -19.64 18.21 9.72
N LEU A 216 -19.15 17.90 8.52
CA LEU A 216 -17.92 17.15 8.30
C LEU A 216 -16.70 17.89 8.85
N ARG A 217 -16.72 19.24 8.87
CA ARG A 217 -15.64 20.11 9.35
C ARG A 217 -15.28 19.89 10.82
N ASP A 218 -16.27 19.70 11.69
CA ASP A 218 -16.04 19.53 13.13
C ASP A 218 -15.49 18.12 13.44
N LEU A 219 -15.72 17.15 12.54
CA LEU A 219 -15.04 15.84 12.51
C LEU A 219 -13.63 15.93 11.89
N ILE A 220 -13.25 17.09 11.33
CA ILE A 220 -12.11 17.31 10.42
C ILE A 220 -11.05 18.26 11.02
N GLU A 221 -11.19 18.82 12.22
CA GLU A 221 -10.15 19.68 12.81
C GLU A 221 -9.19 18.92 13.75
N ALA A 222 -7.90 18.95 13.38
CA ALA A 222 -6.70 18.47 14.09
C ALA A 222 -6.47 16.95 14.25
N ASP A 223 -6.21 16.21 13.16
CA ASP A 223 -5.79 14.80 13.26
C ASP A 223 -4.35 14.55 12.80
N PHE A 224 -3.54 14.04 13.73
CA PHE A 224 -2.23 13.40 13.50
C PHE A 224 -2.28 12.35 12.36
N HIS A 225 -3.43 11.75 12.09
CA HIS A 225 -3.64 10.76 11.04
C HIS A 225 -3.49 11.32 9.62
N ARG A 226 -3.86 12.58 9.39
CA ARG A 226 -3.65 13.28 8.11
C ARG A 226 -2.25 13.85 7.99
N TRP A 227 -1.56 14.05 9.12
CA TRP A 227 -0.16 14.44 9.12
C TRP A 227 0.71 13.34 8.48
N GLU A 228 0.53 12.07 8.86
CA GLU A 228 1.33 10.96 8.29
C GLU A 228 1.13 10.75 6.79
N LEU A 229 -0.01 11.16 6.23
CA LEU A 229 -0.25 11.16 4.78
C LEU A 229 0.35 12.38 4.07
N ALA A 230 0.64 13.47 4.79
CA ALA A 230 1.33 14.63 4.24
C ALA A 230 2.82 14.32 4.02
N PRO A 231 3.51 14.99 3.08
CA PRO A 231 4.94 14.77 2.87
C PRO A 231 5.79 14.92 4.12
N ASP A 232 5.48 15.90 4.99
CA ASP A 232 6.22 16.10 6.23
C ASP A 232 5.98 15.02 7.28
N GLY A 233 4.74 14.60 7.49
CA GLY A 233 4.49 13.52 8.44
C GLY A 233 4.96 12.17 7.93
N ALA A 234 4.97 11.94 6.61
CA ALA A 234 5.62 10.78 6.03
C ALA A 234 7.14 10.81 6.22
N ARG A 235 7.79 11.99 6.11
CA ARG A 235 9.21 12.16 6.44
C ARG A 235 9.46 11.79 7.90
N ASP A 236 8.64 12.28 8.83
CA ASP A 236 8.78 11.98 10.26
C ASP A 236 8.52 10.49 10.54
N PHE A 237 7.51 9.90 9.89
CA PHE A 237 7.21 8.46 9.93
C PHE A 237 8.39 7.61 9.44
N ASN A 238 9.08 8.05 8.38
CA ASN A 238 10.24 7.34 7.83
C ASN A 238 11.44 7.30 8.78
N LEU A 239 11.53 8.21 9.76
CA LEU A 239 12.61 8.19 10.73
C LEU A 239 12.53 6.99 11.69
N TRP A 240 11.32 6.53 12.00
CA TRP A 240 11.11 5.45 12.98
C TRP A 240 10.67 4.14 12.33
N ALA A 241 9.89 4.15 11.25
CA ALA A 241 9.44 2.94 10.56
C ALA A 241 10.49 2.43 9.57
N ARG A 242 11.51 1.73 10.08
CA ARG A 242 12.73 1.33 9.35
C ARG A 242 12.48 0.19 8.35
N THR A 243 13.42 -0.02 7.44
CA THR A 243 13.46 -1.22 6.58
C THR A 243 14.20 -2.32 7.31
N SER A 244 13.49 -3.40 7.67
CA SER A 244 14.08 -4.55 8.35
C SER A 244 15.02 -5.32 7.42
N PRO A 245 16.26 -5.67 7.85
CA PRO A 245 17.14 -6.53 7.08
C PRO A 245 16.62 -7.96 6.92
N HIS A 246 15.58 -8.35 7.68
CA HIS A 246 15.05 -9.69 7.72
C HIS A 246 13.81 -9.90 6.83
N VAL A 247 13.29 -8.85 6.19
CA VAL A 247 12.07 -8.91 5.39
C VAL A 247 12.36 -8.61 3.91
N TYR A 248 11.67 -9.28 2.99
CA TYR A 248 11.64 -8.88 1.58
C TYR A 248 10.62 -7.77 1.37
N TYR A 249 11.05 -6.62 0.82
CA TYR A 249 10.15 -5.52 0.49
C TYR A 249 9.99 -5.40 -1.02
N PHE A 250 8.75 -5.24 -1.48
CA PHE A 250 8.40 -4.96 -2.87
C PHE A 250 7.51 -3.73 -2.93
N SER A 251 7.68 -2.91 -3.95
CA SER A 251 6.86 -1.72 -4.17
C SER A 251 6.41 -1.65 -5.62
N VAL A 252 5.14 -1.27 -5.80
CA VAL A 252 4.48 -1.06 -7.09
C VAL A 252 3.93 0.35 -7.09
N GLY A 253 4.38 1.15 -8.06
CA GLY A 253 3.81 2.47 -8.31
C GLY A 253 2.75 2.43 -9.40
N THR A 254 1.84 3.40 -9.34
CA THR A 254 0.76 3.65 -10.29
C THR A 254 0.89 5.07 -10.85
N LEU A 255 0.39 5.27 -12.07
CA LEU A 255 0.44 6.54 -12.77
C LEU A 255 -0.75 6.66 -13.72
N ALA A 256 -1.61 7.64 -13.46
CA ALA A 256 -2.78 7.95 -14.28
C ALA A 256 -2.83 9.42 -14.74
N THR A 257 -1.72 10.15 -14.62
CA THR A 257 -1.52 11.46 -15.24
C THR A 257 -0.50 11.42 -16.37
N GLU A 258 -0.59 12.40 -17.27
CA GLU A 258 0.39 12.62 -18.34
C GLU A 258 0.80 14.09 -18.39
N ALA A 259 2.02 14.36 -18.88
CA ALA A 259 2.46 15.74 -19.10
C ALA A 259 1.54 16.42 -20.12
N GLY A 260 1.28 17.71 -19.91
CA GLY A 260 0.49 18.49 -20.87
C GLY A 260 1.10 18.47 -22.27
N ALA A 261 0.25 18.43 -23.28
CA ALA A 261 0.69 18.48 -24.68
C ALA A 261 -0.14 19.52 -25.45
N TRP A 262 0.46 20.16 -26.44
CA TRP A 262 -0.25 21.12 -27.30
C TRP A 262 -1.43 20.47 -28.04
N CYS A 263 -1.25 19.24 -28.51
CA CYS A 263 -2.32 18.42 -29.04
C CYS A 263 -2.10 16.94 -28.72
N CYS A 264 -3.21 16.21 -28.58
CA CYS A 264 -3.30 14.75 -28.72
C CYS A 264 -2.42 13.92 -27.78
N ASN A 265 -2.92 13.70 -26.55
CA ASN A 265 -2.48 12.65 -25.63
C ASN A 265 -3.71 12.07 -24.88
N GLY A 266 -3.50 11.18 -23.91
CA GLY A 266 -4.59 10.49 -23.19
C GLY A 266 -5.30 11.34 -22.13
N THR A 267 -4.94 12.62 -21.99
CA THR A 267 -5.45 13.51 -20.93
C THR A 267 -6.89 13.96 -21.16
N ASP A 268 -7.60 14.24 -20.07
CA ASP A 268 -8.97 14.74 -20.12
C ASP A 268 -9.01 16.24 -20.47
N ARG A 269 -9.21 16.53 -21.75
CA ARG A 269 -9.32 17.89 -22.28
C ARG A 269 -10.65 18.58 -21.96
N ALA A 270 -11.67 17.83 -21.50
CA ALA A 270 -12.95 18.44 -21.12
C ALA A 270 -12.80 19.23 -19.82
N ILE A 271 -11.97 18.74 -18.89
CA ILE A 271 -11.71 19.42 -17.61
C ILE A 271 -10.50 20.36 -17.65
N ALA A 272 -9.54 20.09 -18.53
CA ALA A 272 -8.30 20.86 -18.68
C ALA A 272 -8.01 21.07 -20.19
N PRO A 273 -8.72 22.00 -20.86
CA PRO A 273 -8.58 22.21 -22.30
C PRO A 273 -7.22 22.81 -22.68
N ILE A 274 -6.68 23.67 -21.82
CA ILE A 274 -5.36 24.29 -21.98
C ILE A 274 -4.40 23.57 -21.04
N GLN A 275 -3.30 23.06 -21.60
CA GLN A 275 -2.34 22.24 -20.87
C GLN A 275 -0.91 22.66 -21.17
N SER A 276 -0.11 22.78 -20.13
CA SER A 276 1.33 23.07 -20.17
C SER A 276 2.14 21.79 -20.04
N SER A 277 3.18 21.62 -20.84
CA SER A 277 4.09 20.47 -20.73
C SER A 277 4.90 20.44 -19.43
N ASN A 278 4.88 21.53 -18.66
CA ASN A 278 5.56 21.62 -17.36
C ASN A 278 4.74 20.98 -16.23
N HIS A 279 3.47 20.65 -16.48
CA HIS A 279 2.53 20.13 -15.48
C HIS A 279 1.93 18.79 -15.94
N GLN A 280 1.29 18.11 -15.00
CA GLN A 280 0.61 16.84 -15.23
C GLN A 280 -0.91 17.04 -15.25
N TYR A 281 -1.60 16.23 -16.04
CA TYR A 281 -3.06 16.25 -16.19
C TYR A 281 -3.61 14.84 -16.13
N PRO A 282 -4.81 14.65 -15.54
CA PRO A 282 -5.43 13.34 -15.44
C PRO A 282 -5.75 12.80 -16.82
N ARG A 283 -5.60 11.48 -16.97
CA ARG A 283 -6.09 10.77 -18.14
C ARG A 283 -7.61 10.72 -18.19
N VAL A 284 -8.16 10.50 -19.38
CA VAL A 284 -9.60 10.37 -19.61
C VAL A 284 -10.22 9.16 -18.90
N ASP A 285 -9.42 8.12 -18.66
CA ASP A 285 -9.82 6.87 -18.00
C ASP A 285 -9.64 6.88 -16.49
N MET A 286 -9.06 7.93 -15.89
CA MET A 286 -9.04 8.12 -14.43
C MET A 286 -10.47 8.21 -13.87
N ILE A 287 -10.71 7.71 -12.65
CA ILE A 287 -11.96 7.89 -11.93
C ILE A 287 -12.37 9.37 -11.91
N PRO A 288 -13.61 9.72 -12.33
CA PRO A 288 -14.04 11.11 -12.48
C PRO A 288 -13.84 12.01 -11.26
N TYR A 289 -13.92 11.45 -10.05
CA TYR A 289 -13.71 12.20 -8.82
C TYR A 289 -12.27 12.74 -8.69
N PHE A 290 -11.27 11.91 -8.99
CA PHE A 290 -9.85 12.25 -8.86
C PHE A 290 -9.41 13.31 -9.88
N LYS A 291 -10.05 13.33 -11.05
CA LYS A 291 -9.79 14.30 -12.11
C LYS A 291 -9.90 15.75 -11.65
N THR A 292 -10.71 16.02 -10.62
CA THR A 292 -10.93 17.37 -10.10
C THR A 292 -9.71 17.98 -9.43
N TYR A 293 -8.70 17.19 -9.06
CA TYR A 293 -7.50 17.70 -8.37
C TYR A 293 -6.18 17.03 -8.77
N ALA A 294 -6.21 15.97 -9.57
CA ALA A 294 -5.00 15.28 -10.04
C ALA A 294 -4.13 16.13 -10.99
N GLY A 295 -4.71 17.12 -11.66
CA GLY A 295 -4.05 17.93 -12.67
C GLY A 295 -3.31 19.16 -12.13
N GLU A 296 -2.86 20.03 -13.04
CA GLU A 296 -2.25 21.33 -12.70
C GLU A 296 -3.13 22.15 -11.76
N TRP A 297 -4.45 22.15 -11.96
CA TRP A 297 -5.40 22.99 -11.22
C TRP A 297 -6.46 22.15 -10.51
N ILE A 298 -7.00 22.66 -9.41
CA ILE A 298 -8.19 22.10 -8.76
C ILE A 298 -9.44 22.57 -9.51
N VAL A 299 -10.05 21.72 -10.32
CA VAL A 299 -11.24 22.05 -11.12
C VAL A 299 -12.47 22.19 -10.20
N PRO A 300 -13.29 23.26 -10.35
CA PRO A 300 -13.32 24.25 -11.44
C PRO A 300 -12.50 25.54 -11.18
N SER A 301 -11.66 25.58 -10.14
CA SER A 301 -10.89 26.75 -9.72
C SER A 301 -9.44 26.75 -10.26
N VAL A 302 -9.10 27.70 -11.12
CA VAL A 302 -7.70 27.95 -11.54
C VAL A 302 -6.91 28.80 -10.54
N ARG A 303 -7.40 28.97 -9.31
CA ARG A 303 -6.70 29.76 -8.27
C ARG A 303 -5.69 28.94 -7.48
N GLN A 304 -5.80 27.62 -7.53
CA GLN A 304 -5.03 26.70 -6.69
C GLN A 304 -4.56 25.54 -7.53
N HIS A 305 -3.26 25.27 -7.42
CA HIS A 305 -2.68 24.12 -8.09
C HIS A 305 -3.18 22.82 -7.45
N GLY A 306 -3.56 21.87 -8.31
CA GLY A 306 -3.78 20.49 -7.94
C GLY A 306 -2.45 19.74 -7.82
N MET A 307 -2.52 18.42 -7.64
CA MET A 307 -1.34 17.58 -7.46
C MET A 307 -0.35 17.68 -8.63
N GLY A 308 -0.87 17.85 -9.85
CA GLY A 308 -0.08 17.93 -11.09
C GLY A 308 0.63 19.27 -11.32
N GLY A 309 0.52 20.23 -10.39
CA GLY A 309 1.25 21.51 -10.43
C GLY A 309 1.61 22.11 -9.07
N TYR A 310 1.32 21.42 -7.96
CA TYR A 310 1.57 21.95 -6.62
C TYR A 310 3.06 21.96 -6.27
N THR A 311 3.57 23.10 -5.85
CA THR A 311 4.96 23.26 -5.40
C THR A 311 5.04 23.79 -3.97
N GLN A 312 6.08 23.39 -3.23
CA GLN A 312 6.33 23.80 -1.85
C GLN A 312 7.84 23.88 -1.61
N SER A 313 8.32 24.99 -1.03
CA SER A 313 9.74 25.20 -0.74
C SER A 313 10.02 25.98 0.55
N ALA A 314 9.02 26.09 1.44
CA ALA A 314 9.17 26.77 2.71
C ALA A 314 10.17 26.03 3.61
N PRO A 315 11.00 26.76 4.39
CA PRO A 315 11.92 26.16 5.33
C PRO A 315 11.22 25.19 6.30
N GLY A 316 11.83 24.02 6.53
CA GLY A 316 11.29 22.99 7.43
C GLY A 316 10.22 22.07 6.82
N ARG A 317 9.70 22.40 5.63
CA ARG A 317 8.78 21.56 4.87
C ARG A 317 9.54 20.68 3.86
N VAL A 318 8.99 19.52 3.54
CA VAL A 318 9.45 18.71 2.41
C VAL A 318 9.29 19.52 1.13
N ARG A 319 10.38 19.62 0.37
CA ARG A 319 10.37 20.32 -0.91
C ARG A 319 9.55 19.52 -1.92
N VAL A 320 8.55 20.17 -2.50
CA VAL A 320 7.72 19.65 -3.57
C VAL A 320 7.96 20.49 -4.82
N ASP A 321 8.33 19.82 -5.90
CA ASP A 321 8.56 20.41 -7.21
C ASP A 321 8.00 19.51 -8.32
N SER A 322 8.42 19.72 -9.57
CA SER A 322 7.91 18.99 -10.73
C SER A 322 8.10 17.47 -10.66
N GLU A 323 9.03 16.95 -9.85
CA GLU A 323 9.20 15.51 -9.67
C GLU A 323 7.98 14.86 -8.99
N TRP A 324 7.19 15.64 -8.26
CA TRP A 324 5.98 15.19 -7.57
C TRP A 324 4.73 15.23 -8.44
N PHE A 325 4.74 15.89 -9.59
CA PHE A 325 3.50 16.16 -10.33
C PHE A 325 2.83 14.89 -10.85
N ALA A 326 3.61 13.87 -11.24
CA ALA A 326 3.09 12.61 -11.73
C ALA A 326 2.33 11.89 -10.60
N ASN A 327 1.09 11.48 -10.83
CA ASN A 327 0.27 10.87 -9.79
C ASN A 327 -0.78 9.89 -10.36
N ASP A 328 -1.37 9.10 -9.47
CA ASP A 328 -2.46 8.16 -9.80
C ASP A 328 -3.85 8.70 -9.45
N GLY A 329 -3.95 10.00 -9.19
CA GLY A 329 -5.16 10.65 -8.72
C GLY A 329 -5.26 10.78 -7.20
N VAL A 330 -4.46 10.08 -6.40
CA VAL A 330 -4.46 10.20 -4.92
C VAL A 330 -3.07 10.35 -4.34
N VAL A 331 -2.07 9.66 -4.89
CA VAL A 331 -0.69 9.65 -4.42
C VAL A 331 0.25 10.03 -5.56
N ASN A 332 1.25 10.86 -5.27
CA ASN A 332 2.30 11.19 -6.21
C ASN A 332 3.14 9.95 -6.53
N THR A 333 3.37 9.66 -7.80
CA THR A 333 4.09 8.45 -8.26
C THR A 333 5.51 8.38 -7.69
N ALA A 334 6.18 9.53 -7.52
CA ALA A 334 7.50 9.59 -6.89
C ALA A 334 7.51 9.08 -5.42
N SER A 335 6.37 9.15 -4.74
CA SER A 335 6.20 8.69 -3.37
C SER A 335 6.07 7.17 -3.23
N MET A 336 5.75 6.46 -4.32
CA MET A 336 5.41 5.03 -4.28
C MET A 336 6.63 4.10 -4.37
N ARG A 337 7.77 4.62 -4.81
CA ARG A 337 8.95 3.80 -5.09
C ARG A 337 9.54 3.17 -3.83
N ALA A 338 9.80 3.97 -2.81
CA ALA A 338 10.33 3.57 -1.52
C ALA A 338 10.29 4.76 -0.55
N PRO A 339 10.37 4.52 0.77
CA PRO A 339 10.58 5.57 1.76
C PRO A 339 11.91 6.30 1.52
N ALA A 340 11.90 7.62 1.61
CA ALA A 340 13.08 8.45 1.43
C ALA A 340 14.17 8.07 2.44
N GLY A 341 15.41 7.90 1.97
CA GLY A 341 16.55 7.49 2.79
C GLY A 341 16.66 5.99 3.04
N HIS A 342 15.70 5.17 2.59
CA HIS A 342 15.76 3.71 2.73
C HIS A 342 16.40 3.03 1.51
N PRO A 343 17.04 1.86 1.68
CA PRO A 343 17.65 1.12 0.59
C PRO A 343 16.60 0.67 -0.44
N VAL A 344 16.86 0.98 -1.72
CA VAL A 344 15.96 0.63 -2.84
C VAL A 344 16.77 0.25 -4.07
N ARG A 345 16.23 -0.69 -4.84
CA ARG A 345 16.76 -1.15 -6.12
C ARG A 345 15.63 -1.46 -7.09
N GLU A 346 15.92 -1.37 -8.38
CA GLU A 346 15.04 -1.95 -9.39
C GLU A 346 15.04 -3.47 -9.27
N PHE A 347 13.88 -4.10 -9.35
CA PHE A 347 13.78 -5.55 -9.30
C PHE A 347 14.28 -6.17 -10.62
N ASP A 348 15.33 -6.98 -10.53
CA ASP A 348 15.99 -7.63 -11.66
C ASP A 348 15.62 -9.12 -11.80
N GLY A 349 14.58 -9.57 -11.10
CA GLY A 349 14.17 -10.97 -11.04
C GLY A 349 14.69 -11.72 -9.82
N THR A 350 15.64 -11.16 -9.06
CA THR A 350 16.14 -11.78 -7.83
C THR A 350 15.72 -10.98 -6.59
N PRO A 351 14.85 -11.54 -5.72
CA PRO A 351 14.46 -10.88 -4.47
C PRO A 351 15.63 -10.72 -3.50
N VAL A 352 15.75 -9.54 -2.87
CA VAL A 352 16.76 -9.27 -1.84
C VAL A 352 16.08 -8.73 -0.57
N ARG A 353 16.40 -9.32 0.59
CA ARG A 353 15.90 -8.85 1.90
C ARG A 353 16.58 -7.54 2.30
N GLY A 354 15.95 -6.76 3.16
CA GLY A 354 16.56 -5.53 3.69
C GLY A 354 16.62 -4.36 2.71
N THR A 355 15.97 -4.48 1.56
CA THR A 355 15.88 -3.43 0.55
C THR A 355 14.53 -3.49 -0.13
N TRP A 356 14.06 -2.34 -0.61
CA TRP A 356 12.90 -2.24 -1.48
C TRP A 356 13.27 -2.72 -2.89
N ASN A 357 12.60 -3.78 -3.35
CA ASN A 357 12.69 -4.30 -4.71
C ASN A 357 11.56 -3.67 -5.52
N PHE A 358 11.85 -2.57 -6.20
CA PHE A 358 10.85 -1.80 -6.94
C PHE A 358 10.45 -2.53 -8.22
N LEU A 359 9.17 -2.84 -8.36
CA LEU A 359 8.61 -3.62 -9.49
C LEU A 359 8.23 -2.74 -10.69
N GLY A 360 8.31 -1.41 -10.54
CA GLY A 360 8.06 -0.42 -11.57
C GLY A 360 6.79 0.42 -11.32
N ASN A 361 6.63 1.42 -12.19
CA ASN A 361 5.42 2.25 -12.27
C ASN A 361 4.50 1.74 -13.39
N TYR A 362 3.29 1.36 -13.03
CA TYR A 362 2.27 0.89 -13.95
C TYR A 362 1.45 2.07 -14.47
N ARG A 363 1.64 2.36 -15.76
CA ARG A 363 0.95 3.46 -16.46
C ARG A 363 -0.46 3.06 -16.82
N GLY A 364 -1.39 4.02 -16.71
CA GLY A 364 -2.81 3.82 -17.01
C GLY A 364 -3.61 3.22 -15.86
N TYR A 365 -3.01 3.07 -14.67
CA TYR A 365 -3.70 2.68 -13.45
C TYR A 365 -3.82 3.90 -12.56
N ASP A 366 -5.07 4.30 -12.27
CA ASP A 366 -5.35 5.21 -11.17
C ASP A 366 -5.30 4.47 -9.82
N HIS A 367 -5.53 5.24 -8.75
CA HIS A 367 -5.40 4.73 -7.39
C HIS A 367 -6.32 3.54 -7.06
N PHE A 368 -7.44 3.37 -7.77
CA PHE A 368 -8.38 2.26 -7.51
C PHE A 368 -8.49 1.26 -8.68
N ASP A 369 -7.96 1.58 -9.86
CA ASP A 369 -7.76 0.58 -10.93
C ASP A 369 -6.91 -0.60 -10.42
N ILE A 370 -5.90 -0.33 -9.58
CA ILE A 370 -5.05 -1.36 -8.96
C ILE A 370 -5.80 -2.28 -7.98
N LEU A 371 -7.06 -1.97 -7.68
CA LEU A 371 -7.98 -2.77 -6.87
C LEU A 371 -9.09 -3.41 -7.71
N ASN A 372 -9.03 -3.34 -9.06
CA ASN A 372 -10.12 -3.74 -9.96
C ASN A 372 -11.45 -3.04 -9.67
N TRP A 373 -11.43 -1.82 -9.13
CA TRP A 373 -12.67 -1.08 -8.97
C TRP A 373 -13.27 -0.76 -10.35
N PRO A 374 -14.61 -0.71 -10.48
CA PRO A 374 -15.25 -0.50 -11.78
C PRO A 374 -14.85 0.83 -12.39
N ASN A 375 -13.99 0.76 -13.40
CA ASN A 375 -13.49 1.90 -14.14
C ASN A 375 -13.03 1.46 -15.54
N LYS A 376 -12.57 2.39 -16.37
CA LYS A 376 -12.07 2.12 -17.73
C LYS A 376 -10.60 1.70 -17.77
N GLY A 377 -9.92 1.65 -16.63
CA GLY A 377 -8.53 1.22 -16.53
C GLY A 377 -8.32 -0.27 -16.80
N PRO A 378 -7.06 -0.72 -16.91
CA PRO A 378 -6.74 -2.13 -17.12
C PRO A 378 -7.03 -2.98 -15.86
N SER A 379 -7.23 -4.29 -16.05
CA SER A 379 -7.30 -5.22 -14.90
C SER A 379 -5.97 -5.23 -14.14
N ALA A 380 -6.06 -5.29 -12.82
CA ALA A 380 -4.96 -5.46 -11.89
C ALA A 380 -4.52 -6.92 -11.73
N ASP A 381 -5.31 -7.91 -12.22
CA ASP A 381 -5.01 -9.33 -12.03
C ASP A 381 -3.59 -9.72 -12.47
N PRO A 382 -3.09 -9.28 -13.65
CA PRO A 382 -1.71 -9.59 -14.05
C PRO A 382 -0.64 -9.05 -13.09
N ILE A 383 -0.94 -7.96 -12.38
CA ILE A 383 -0.04 -7.37 -11.37
C ILE A 383 -0.03 -8.26 -10.12
N TYR A 384 -1.20 -8.67 -9.64
CA TYR A 384 -1.31 -9.60 -8.52
C TYR A 384 -0.70 -10.96 -8.83
N GLU A 385 -0.88 -11.49 -10.04
CA GLU A 385 -0.26 -12.74 -10.49
C GLU A 385 1.28 -12.63 -10.50
N ARG A 386 1.82 -11.51 -10.98
CA ARG A 386 3.28 -11.25 -10.93
C ARG A 386 3.80 -11.16 -9.50
N ILE A 387 3.07 -10.49 -8.60
CA ILE A 387 3.42 -10.41 -7.18
C ILE A 387 3.39 -11.81 -6.56
N SER A 388 2.34 -12.58 -6.82
CA SER A 388 2.18 -13.96 -6.38
C SER A 388 3.33 -14.84 -6.85
N ASP A 389 3.73 -14.75 -8.13
CA ASP A 389 4.86 -15.50 -8.68
C ASP A 389 6.16 -15.25 -7.91
N ILE A 390 6.37 -14.00 -7.47
CA ILE A 390 7.53 -13.62 -6.67
C ILE A 390 7.41 -14.15 -5.25
N ILE A 391 6.34 -13.80 -4.52
CA ILE A 391 6.24 -14.09 -3.08
C ILE A 391 6.06 -15.59 -2.80
N PHE A 392 5.41 -16.33 -3.70
CA PHE A 392 5.29 -17.78 -3.61
C PHE A 392 6.58 -18.53 -3.95
N GLY A 393 7.55 -17.85 -4.57
CA GLY A 393 8.89 -18.36 -4.87
C GLY A 393 9.93 -18.06 -3.79
N LEU A 394 9.59 -17.31 -2.74
CA LEU A 394 10.44 -17.03 -1.57
C LEU A 394 10.52 -18.20 -0.57
#